data_AF-A0A2V6KLT3-F1
#
_entry.id   AF-A0A2V6KLT3-F1
#
_cell.length_a   1.000
_cell.length_b   1.000
_cell.length_c   1.000
_cell.angle_alpha   90.00
_cell.angle_beta   90.00
_cell.angle_gamma   90.00
#
_symmetry.space_group_name_H-M   'P 1'
#
loop_
_entity.id
_entity.type
_entity.pdbx_description
1 polymer ?
#
loop_
_entity_poly.entity_id
_entity_poly.type
_entity_poly.pdbx_seq_one_letter_code
_entity_poly.pdbx_strand_id
1 'polypeptide(L)'
;MAREYQQIAARLARGKRRGIAKRLARLNFTRRDLATRMGEIDDYMNWFEATQMDSQSGAFNAYLKAANQSQVSAPRRRDPLSVYLDALEDQVETSAVE
;
A
#
# COMPACT_ATOMS: atom_id res chain seq x y z
N MET A 1 21.28 -22.61 -10.69
CA MET A 1 22.43 -21.66 -10.59
C MET A 1 23.72 -22.31 -10.05
N ALA A 2 23.71 -22.99 -8.89
CA ALA A 2 24.93 -23.58 -8.29
C ALA A 2 25.72 -24.50 -9.24
N ARG A 3 25.03 -25.34 -10.02
CA ARG A 3 25.65 -26.24 -11.02
C ARG A 3 26.40 -25.50 -12.13
N GLU A 4 25.93 -24.31 -12.54
CA GLU A 4 26.58 -23.50 -13.57
C GLU A 4 27.91 -22.92 -13.06
N TYR A 5 27.92 -22.43 -11.81
CA TYR A 5 29.13 -21.95 -11.14
C TYR A 5 30.16 -23.08 -10.97
N GLN A 6 29.72 -24.27 -10.56
CA GLN A 6 30.60 -25.45 -10.45
C GLN A 6 31.25 -25.80 -11.80
N GLN A 7 30.50 -25.75 -12.90
CA GLN A 7 31.05 -26.00 -14.24
C GLN A 7 32.04 -24.91 -14.68
N ILE A 8 31.78 -23.65 -14.34
CA ILE A 8 32.71 -22.54 -14.62
C ILE A 8 34.00 -22.71 -13.81
N ALA A 9 33.89 -23.01 -12.52
CA ALA A 9 35.02 -23.28 -11.63
C ALA A 9 35.86 -24.47 -12.13
N ALA A 10 35.22 -25.57 -12.52
CA ALA A 10 35.91 -26.74 -13.08
C ALA A 10 36.65 -26.43 -14.39
N ARG A 11 36.10 -25.53 -15.23
CA ARG A 11 36.78 -25.07 -16.46
C ARG A 11 37.97 -24.17 -16.15
N LEU A 12 37.83 -23.26 -15.18
CA LEU A 12 38.93 -22.41 -14.71
C LEU A 12 40.07 -23.22 -14.11
N ALA A 13 39.76 -24.23 -13.29
CA ALA A 13 40.75 -25.15 -12.72
C ALA A 13 41.54 -25.91 -13.81
N ARG A 14 40.93 -26.15 -14.97
CA ARG A 14 41.57 -26.75 -16.16
C ARG A 14 42.23 -25.72 -17.09
N GLY A 15 42.36 -24.46 -16.67
CA GLY A 15 42.96 -23.37 -17.45
C GLY A 15 42.12 -22.87 -18.64
N LYS A 16 40.89 -23.36 -18.82
CA LYS A 16 40.05 -23.03 -19.98
C LYS A 16 39.30 -21.72 -19.77
N ARG A 17 39.92 -20.59 -20.11
CA ARG A 17 39.34 -19.24 -19.89
C ARG A 17 38.44 -18.74 -21.03
N ARG A 18 38.55 -19.31 -22.23
CA ARG A 18 37.79 -18.87 -23.42
C ARG A 18 36.28 -18.98 -23.18
N GLY A 19 35.56 -17.89 -23.40
CA GLY A 19 34.09 -17.82 -23.30
C GLY A 19 33.52 -17.81 -21.87
N ILE A 20 34.36 -17.84 -20.83
CA ILE A 20 33.90 -17.78 -19.43
C ILE A 20 33.25 -16.43 -19.11
N ALA A 21 33.86 -15.32 -19.54
CA ALA A 21 33.31 -13.99 -19.34
C ALA A 21 31.88 -13.87 -19.90
N LYS A 22 31.65 -14.38 -21.12
CA LYS A 22 30.31 -14.40 -21.74
C LYS A 22 29.30 -15.24 -20.94
N ARG A 23 29.71 -16.41 -20.42
CA ARG A 23 28.85 -17.23 -19.55
C ARG A 23 28.52 -16.53 -18.23
N LEU A 24 29.51 -15.90 -17.59
CA LEU A 24 29.30 -15.13 -16.35
C LEU A 24 28.36 -13.94 -16.58
N ALA A 25 28.52 -13.21 -17.69
CA ALA A 25 27.63 -12.11 -18.05
C ALA A 25 26.18 -12.58 -18.20
N ARG A 26 25.95 -13.70 -18.91
CA ARG A 26 24.62 -14.30 -19.06
C ARG A 26 24.04 -14.74 -17.71
N LEU A 27 24.86 -15.37 -16.86
CA LEU A 27 24.44 -15.85 -15.55
C LEU A 27 24.04 -14.68 -14.63
N ASN A 28 24.80 -13.59 -14.65
CA ASN A 28 24.48 -12.36 -13.93
C ASN A 28 23.19 -11.72 -14.43
N PHE A 29 22.98 -11.70 -15.75
CA PHE A 29 21.73 -11.21 -16.33
C PHE A 29 20.53 -12.00 -15.83
N THR A 30 20.57 -13.34 -15.94
CA THR A 30 19.47 -14.20 -15.47
C THR A 30 19.24 -14.06 -13.97
N ARG A 31 20.31 -13.91 -13.17
CA ARG A 31 20.17 -13.68 -11.73
C ARG A 31 19.45 -12.37 -11.42
N ARG A 32 19.77 -11.29 -12.15
CA ARG A 32 19.12 -9.98 -11.97
C ARG A 32 17.66 -10.05 -12.37
N ASP A 33 17.35 -10.62 -13.52
CA ASP A 33 15.97 -10.80 -14.00
C ASP A 33 15.13 -11.59 -12.99
N LEU A 34 15.66 -12.68 -12.46
CA LEU A 34 14.97 -13.48 -11.44
C LEU A 34 14.72 -12.68 -10.15
N ALA A 35 15.71 -11.91 -9.70
CA ALA A 35 15.56 -11.09 -8.49
C ALA A 35 14.51 -9.98 -8.69
N THR A 36 14.48 -9.35 -9.87
CA THR A 36 13.44 -8.36 -10.21
C THR A 36 12.05 -8.99 -10.19
N ARG A 37 11.87 -10.13 -10.84
CA ARG A 37 10.58 -10.85 -10.84
C ARG A 37 10.14 -11.27 -9.44
N MET A 38 11.07 -11.69 -8.59
CA MET A 38 10.77 -12.02 -7.20
C MET A 38 10.29 -10.80 -6.42
N GLY A 39 10.88 -9.62 -6.65
CA GLY A 39 10.43 -8.36 -6.07
C GLY A 39 9.02 -7.98 -6.55
N GLU A 40 8.75 -8.08 -7.85
CA GLU A 40 7.42 -7.82 -8.40
C GLU A 40 6.33 -8.73 -7.81
N ILE A 41 6.67 -10.00 -7.54
CA ILE A 41 5.76 -10.94 -6.86
C ILE A 41 5.53 -10.51 -5.41
N ASP A 42 6.59 -10.12 -4.69
CA ASP A 42 6.48 -9.66 -3.31
C ASP A 42 5.60 -8.40 -3.22
N ASP A 43 5.82 -7.42 -4.11
CA ASP A 43 5.00 -6.21 -4.22
C ASP A 43 3.54 -6.53 -4.49
N TYR A 44 3.26 -7.47 -5.41
CA TYR A 44 1.88 -7.91 -5.68
C TYR A 44 1.25 -8.59 -4.47
N MET A 45 1.98 -9.46 -3.77
CA MET A 45 1.48 -10.14 -2.58
C MET A 45 1.21 -9.13 -1.45
N ASN A 46 2.09 -8.16 -1.23
CA ASN A 46 1.89 -7.09 -0.26
C ASN A 46 0.63 -6.26 -0.59
N TRP A 47 0.45 -5.90 -1.86
CA TRP A 47 -0.76 -5.20 -2.31
C TRP A 47 -2.03 -6.05 -2.12
N PHE A 48 -1.97 -7.33 -2.48
CA PHE A 48 -3.08 -8.26 -2.33
C PHE A 48 -3.47 -8.42 -0.86
N GLU A 49 -2.50 -8.62 0.04
CA GLU A 49 -2.76 -8.68 1.48
C GLU A 49 -3.37 -7.38 2.00
N ALA A 50 -2.80 -6.22 1.65
CA ALA A 50 -3.31 -4.93 2.11
C ALA A 50 -4.75 -4.64 1.63
N THR A 51 -5.15 -5.14 0.46
CA THR A 51 -6.47 -4.88 -0.15
C THR A 51 -7.51 -5.94 0.18
N GLN A 52 -7.11 -7.20 0.29
CA GLN A 52 -8.01 -8.35 0.49
C GLN A 52 -8.06 -8.86 1.93
N MET A 53 -7.35 -8.22 2.87
CA MET A 53 -7.58 -8.46 4.30
C MET A 53 -9.01 -8.02 4.67
N ASP A 54 -9.93 -8.99 4.71
CA ASP A 54 -11.31 -8.85 5.22
C ASP A 54 -11.34 -8.39 6.68
N SER A 55 -10.26 -8.63 7.44
CA SER A 55 -10.12 -8.16 8.81
C SER A 55 -9.50 -6.76 8.84
N GLN A 56 -10.33 -5.73 9.01
CA GLN A 56 -9.82 -4.46 9.55
C GLN A 56 -9.12 -4.76 10.88
N SER A 57 -7.94 -4.20 11.11
CA SER A 57 -7.13 -4.43 12.34
C SER A 57 -7.86 -4.03 13.63
N GLY A 58 -9.03 -3.40 13.53
CA GLY A 58 -9.85 -2.94 14.64
C GLY A 58 -9.26 -1.74 15.39
N ALA A 59 -8.00 -1.39 15.15
CA ALA A 59 -7.27 -0.32 15.80
C ALA A 59 -7.97 1.05 15.67
N PHE A 60 -8.65 1.28 14.54
CA PHE A 60 -9.37 2.52 14.26
C PHE A 60 -10.87 2.44 14.52
N ASN A 61 -11.40 1.30 14.99
CA ASN A 61 -12.85 1.15 15.21
C ASN A 61 -13.39 2.18 16.20
N ALA A 62 -12.63 2.51 17.25
CA ALA A 62 -13.02 3.52 18.23
C ALA A 62 -13.12 4.92 17.60
N TYR A 63 -12.16 5.28 16.76
CA TYR A 63 -12.15 6.55 16.04
C TYR A 63 -13.30 6.62 15.03
N LEU A 64 -13.49 5.59 14.20
CA LEU A 64 -14.57 5.53 13.22
C LEU A 64 -15.95 5.55 13.89
N LYS A 65 -16.10 4.87 15.02
CA LYS A 65 -17.32 4.92 15.83
C LYS A 65 -17.58 6.32 16.38
N ALA A 66 -16.55 7.01 16.88
CA ALA A 66 -16.69 8.38 17.37
C ALA A 66 -17.04 9.36 16.24
N ALA A 67 -16.41 9.24 15.08
CA ALA A 67 -16.71 10.05 13.90
C ALA A 67 -18.17 9.84 13.43
N ASN A 68 -18.62 8.59 13.33
CA ASN A 68 -20.01 8.28 12.97
C ASN A 68 -21.01 8.77 14.04
N GLN A 69 -20.65 8.69 15.32
CA GLN A 69 -21.48 9.24 16.41
C GLN A 69 -21.54 10.77 16.39
N SER A 70 -20.50 11.45 15.91
CA SER A 70 -20.53 12.91 15.73
C SER A 70 -21.40 13.35 14.55
N GLN A 71 -21.66 12.46 13.57
CA GLN A 71 -22.63 12.69 12.50
C GLN A 71 -24.08 12.52 12.96
N VAL A 72 -24.31 11.78 14.06
CA VAL A 72 -25.60 11.80 14.74
C VAL A 72 -25.71 13.18 15.38
N SER A 73 -26.49 14.06 14.75
CA SER A 73 -26.68 15.46 15.16
C SER A 73 -26.80 15.52 16.68
N ALA A 74 -25.82 16.19 17.32
CA ALA A 74 -25.88 16.42 18.74
C ALA A 74 -27.23 17.09 19.07
N PRO A 75 -27.89 16.76 20.20
CA PRO A 75 -29.14 17.39 20.56
C PRO A 75 -28.97 18.91 20.48
N ARG A 76 -29.81 19.58 19.67
CA ARG A 76 -29.73 21.02 19.43
C ARG A 76 -29.64 21.75 20.76
N ARG A 77 -28.56 22.51 20.94
CA ARG A 77 -28.35 23.32 22.15
C ARG A 77 -29.44 24.39 22.17
N ARG A 78 -30.17 24.49 23.28
CA ARG A 78 -31.27 25.46 23.46
C ARG A 78 -30.86 26.65 24.33
N ASP A 79 -29.57 26.95 24.40
CA ASP A 79 -29.13 28.19 25.03
C ASP A 79 -29.49 29.41 24.15
N PRO A 80 -29.63 30.61 24.72
CA PRO A 80 -30.09 31.78 23.98
C PRO A 80 -29.23 32.15 22.77
N LEU A 81 -27.93 31.82 22.78
CA LEU A 81 -27.03 32.10 21.65
C LEU A 81 -27.25 31.10 20.52
N SER A 82 -27.36 29.80 20.83
CA SER A 82 -27.67 28.77 19.83
C SER A 82 -29.03 29.00 19.17
N VAL A 83 -30.06 29.39 19.93
CA VAL A 83 -31.39 29.71 19.36
C VAL A 83 -31.33 30.91 18.40
N TYR A 84 -30.51 31.92 18.73
CA TYR A 84 -30.32 33.07 17.84
C TYR A 84 -29.59 32.69 16.54
N LEU A 85 -28.56 31.84 16.63
CA LEU A 85 -27.82 31.36 15.46
C LEU A 85 -28.68 30.46 14.55
N ASP A 86 -29.48 29.56 15.13
CA ASP A 86 -30.44 28.72 14.37
C ASP A 86 -31.45 29.61 13.61
N ALA A 87 -31.97 30.67 14.24
CA ALA A 87 -32.90 31.60 13.61
C ALA A 87 -32.26 32.45 12.48
N LEU A 88 -30.94 32.67 12.53
CA LEU A 88 -30.19 33.30 11.44
C LEU A 88 -29.93 32.31 10.29
N GLU A 89 -29.59 31.06 10.60
CA GLU A 89 -29.40 30.00 9.61
C GLU A 89 -30.68 29.78 8.77
N ASP A 90 -31.84 29.68 9.44
CA ASP A 90 -33.16 29.56 8.78
C ASP A 90 -33.43 30.74 7.82
N GLN A 91 -33.07 31.98 8.20
CA GLN A 91 -33.23 33.15 7.34
C GLN A 91 -32.33 33.08 6.11
N VAL A 92 -31.08 32.66 6.28
CA VAL A 92 -30.12 32.52 5.18
C VAL A 92 -30.57 31.42 4.21
N GLU A 93 -31.00 30.27 4.72
CA GLU A 93 -31.47 29.15 3.90
C GLU A 93 -32.75 29.51 3.14
N THR A 94 -33.69 30.23 3.77
CA THR A 94 -34.92 30.69 3.11
C THR A 94 -34.64 31.73 2.02
N SER A 95 -33.67 32.63 2.25
CA SER A 95 -33.26 33.65 1.26
C SER A 95 -32.42 33.11 0.10
N ALA A 96 -31.87 31.90 0.22
CA ALA A 96 -31.12 31.23 -0.86
C ALA A 96 -32.04 30.42 -1.80
N VAL A 97 -33.32 30.29 -1.45
CA VAL A 97 -34.34 29.52 -2.20
C VAL A 97 -35.27 30.43 -3.04
N GLU A 98 -35.19 31.75 -2.86
CA GLU A 98 -35.79 32.78 -3.75
C GLU A 98 -34.79 33.26 -4.82
#